data_AF-A0A1A9ZFX2-F1
#
_entry.id   AF-A0A1A9ZFX2-F1
#
_cell.length_a   1.000
_cell.length_b   1.000
_cell.length_c   1.000
_cell.angle_alpha   90.00
_cell.angle_beta   90.00
_cell.angle_gamma   90.00
#
_symmetry.space_group_name_H-M   'P 1'
#
loop_
_entity.id
_entity.type
_entity.pdbx_description
1 polymer ?
#
loop_
_entity_poly.entity_id
_entity_poly.type
_entity_poly.pdbx_seq_one_letter_code
_entity_poly.pdbx_strand_id
1 'polypeptide(L)'
;MLTFVSVSDEESTTTMCYILNPFSASCCETFLKILPLFEKGIKAGGKRHLTVFSANVAKVFVTEQRSGNNNINENMVVSVKVFKKATPNGKVTFYLGRRDFIDHLDYCDPVDGVVVVDPDYLKNRRVFGQLVTTYRYGREEDEVMGVKFSKELILCREQIVPIINPNMEMTPMQEKLVRKLGQNAHPFTFHFPPNSPSSVTLQQDGDDHGKPLGVEYNIRAYVADSEDDRQHKRSMVSLVIKKLQYAPPNRGQRLPSSLVSKGFTFSNGKITLEVTLDREIYYHGEKVAATVQITNNSKKSVKLIKCYIVQHTEITMVNAQFSKHVAQLETKEGCPITPGANLSKTFYLIPLAANNKDRHGIALDGHLKDEDVNLASSTLVQEGKSTGDACGIVISYSVRIKLNCGTLGGEMQTDVPFKLLQPAPGSVDKKRSNAMKKMKSIEQHRNVKGYYQDDDDNIVFEDFAKMRMNNVDMMD
;
A
#
# COMPACT_ATOMS: atom_id res chain seq x y z
N MET A 1 -3.81 2.85 -35.15
CA MET A 1 -4.78 3.39 -34.18
C MET A 1 -5.37 4.64 -34.81
N LEU A 2 -6.69 4.73 -35.00
CA LEU A 2 -7.36 5.91 -35.55
C LEU A 2 -8.31 6.39 -34.45
N THR A 3 -8.17 7.64 -34.00
CA THR A 3 -9.11 8.25 -33.06
C THR A 3 -10.14 9.04 -33.87
N PHE A 4 -11.42 8.76 -33.64
CA PHE A 4 -12.53 9.44 -34.29
C PHE A 4 -13.21 10.38 -33.29
N VAL A 5 -13.41 11.63 -33.70
CA VAL A 5 -14.19 12.62 -32.95
C VAL A 5 -15.38 13.01 -33.82
N SER A 6 -16.59 12.76 -33.33
CA SER A 6 -17.84 13.21 -33.96
C SER A 6 -18.49 14.28 -33.09
N VAL A 7 -18.88 15.40 -33.71
CA VAL A 7 -19.68 16.46 -33.08
C VAL A 7 -21.04 16.46 -33.74
N SER A 8 -22.10 16.47 -32.93
CA SER A 8 -23.49 16.57 -33.40
C SER A 8 -24.23 17.68 -32.63
N ASP A 9 -25.05 18.42 -33.36
CA ASP A 9 -25.92 19.49 -32.86
C ASP A 9 -27.37 18.99 -32.93
N GLU A 10 -28.17 19.13 -31.87
CA GLU A 10 -29.54 18.58 -31.85
C GLU A 10 -30.48 19.25 -32.88
N GLU A 11 -30.16 20.45 -33.37
CA GLU A 11 -30.99 21.19 -34.32
C GLU A 11 -30.45 21.22 -35.77
N SER A 12 -29.29 20.62 -36.07
CA SER A 12 -28.82 20.49 -37.47
C SER A 12 -28.12 19.16 -37.72
N THR A 13 -28.53 18.45 -38.78
CA THR A 13 -28.02 17.14 -39.21
C THR A 13 -26.63 17.22 -39.87
N THR A 14 -25.70 17.98 -39.29
CA THR A 14 -24.31 18.06 -39.77
C THR A 14 -23.37 17.39 -38.77
N THR A 15 -22.82 16.24 -39.14
CA THR A 15 -21.78 15.54 -38.37
C THR A 15 -20.43 15.74 -39.04
N MET A 16 -19.50 16.40 -38.35
CA MET A 16 -18.11 16.53 -38.78
C MET A 16 -17.27 15.43 -38.13
N CYS A 17 -16.55 14.65 -38.92
CA CYS A 17 -15.65 13.58 -38.44
C CYS A 17 -14.20 13.92 -38.78
N TYR A 18 -13.32 13.89 -37.77
CA TYR A 18 -11.88 14.07 -37.95
C TYR A 18 -11.12 12.77 -37.67
N ILE A 19 -10.12 12.50 -38.50
CA ILE A 19 -9.24 11.34 -38.40
C ILE A 19 -7.86 11.81 -37.93
N LEU A 20 -7.39 11.32 -36.77
CA LEU A 20 -6.06 11.65 -36.24
C LEU A 20 -5.14 10.41 -36.18
N ASN A 21 -3.88 10.57 -36.60
CA ASN A 21 -2.87 9.51 -36.71
C ASN A 21 -1.87 9.56 -35.52
N PRO A 22 -1.50 8.45 -34.85
CA PRO A 22 -0.96 8.51 -33.48
C PRO A 22 0.53 8.78 -33.31
N PHE A 23 1.31 8.95 -34.39
CA PHE A 23 2.78 8.92 -34.29
C PHE A 23 3.50 10.27 -34.52
N SER A 24 2.87 11.41 -34.25
CA SER A 24 3.61 12.67 -34.23
C SER A 24 3.23 13.58 -33.05
N ALA A 25 4.24 14.31 -32.54
CA ALA A 25 4.11 15.31 -31.47
C ALA A 25 3.14 16.48 -31.80
N SER A 26 2.59 16.53 -33.02
CA SER A 26 1.63 17.52 -33.50
C SER A 26 0.19 17.32 -32.97
N CYS A 27 -0.13 16.17 -32.34
CA CYS A 27 -1.47 15.90 -31.82
C CYS A 27 -1.92 16.86 -30.69
N CYS A 28 -1.00 17.32 -29.83
CA CYS A 28 -1.34 18.29 -28.78
C CYS A 28 -1.66 19.68 -29.34
N GLU A 29 -0.96 20.13 -30.39
CA GLU A 29 -1.21 21.45 -31.00
C GLU A 29 -2.53 21.51 -31.75
N THR A 30 -2.98 20.41 -32.36
CA THR A 30 -4.27 20.38 -33.06
C THR A 30 -5.42 20.37 -32.07
N PHE A 31 -5.30 19.65 -30.96
CA PHE A 31 -6.31 19.64 -29.88
C PHE A 31 -6.44 21.03 -29.21
N LEU A 32 -5.31 21.71 -28.99
CA LEU A 32 -5.26 23.07 -28.45
C LEU A 32 -5.79 24.15 -29.43
N LYS A 33 -5.79 23.89 -30.74
CA LYS A 33 -6.38 24.80 -31.75
C LYS A 33 -7.90 24.65 -31.90
N ILE A 34 -8.48 23.52 -31.50
CA ILE A 34 -9.93 23.26 -31.62
C ILE A 34 -10.70 23.76 -30.38
N LEU A 35 -10.08 23.74 -29.19
CA LEU A 35 -10.69 24.23 -27.94
C LEU A 35 -11.22 25.69 -28.01
N PRO A 36 -10.51 26.66 -28.61
CA PRO A 36 -10.98 28.05 -28.68
C PRO A 36 -12.18 28.26 -29.62
N LEU A 37 -12.36 27.40 -30.63
CA LEU A 37 -13.54 27.41 -31.50
C LEU A 37 -14.76 26.82 -30.77
N PHE A 38 -14.55 25.92 -29.81
CA PHE A 38 -15.58 25.38 -28.93
C PHE A 38 -16.07 26.43 -27.91
N GLU A 39 -15.16 27.20 -27.30
CA GLU A 39 -15.52 28.27 -26.34
C GLU A 39 -16.26 29.45 -26.99
N LYS A 40 -15.97 29.79 -28.25
CA LYS A 40 -16.64 30.92 -28.93
C LYS A 40 -18.09 30.61 -29.34
N GLY A 41 -18.46 29.34 -29.54
CA GLY A 41 -19.84 28.94 -29.87
C GLY A 41 -20.77 28.78 -28.66
N ILE A 42 -20.23 28.48 -27.48
CA ILE A 42 -21.01 28.24 -26.24
C ILE A 42 -21.67 29.52 -25.70
N LYS A 43 -21.21 30.71 -26.13
CA LYS A 43 -21.86 31.99 -25.81
C LYS A 43 -23.20 32.24 -26.52
N ALA A 44 -23.63 31.36 -27.43
CA ALA A 44 -24.87 31.49 -28.19
C ALA A 44 -26.00 30.53 -27.77
N GLY A 45 -25.90 29.89 -26.60
CA GLY A 45 -27.05 29.22 -25.95
C GLY A 45 -27.50 27.86 -26.52
N GLY A 46 -26.78 27.24 -27.46
CA GLY A 46 -27.09 25.91 -28.01
C GLY A 46 -26.46 24.74 -27.24
N LYS A 47 -27.18 23.62 -27.11
CA LYS A 47 -26.69 22.34 -26.55
C LYS A 47 -25.94 21.52 -27.59
N ARG A 48 -24.69 21.13 -27.32
CA ARG A 48 -23.89 20.25 -28.20
C ARG A 48 -23.35 19.02 -27.48
N HIS A 49 -23.38 17.88 -28.16
CA HIS A 49 -22.81 16.60 -27.69
C HIS A 49 -21.47 16.32 -28.38
N LEU A 50 -20.44 16.00 -27.58
CA LEU A 50 -19.13 15.57 -28.04
C LEU A 50 -18.91 14.10 -27.68
N THR A 51 -18.67 13.26 -28.68
CA THR A 51 -18.38 11.83 -28.45
C THR A 51 -17.01 11.48 -29.04
N VAL A 52 -16.15 10.90 -28.20
CA VAL A 52 -14.79 10.48 -28.57
C VAL A 52 -14.71 8.96 -28.48
N PHE A 53 -14.41 8.31 -29.60
CA PHE A 53 -14.21 6.86 -29.64
C PHE A 53 -12.71 6.53 -29.69
N SER A 54 -12.25 5.75 -28.70
CA SER A 54 -10.94 5.10 -28.72
C SER A 54 -11.14 3.59 -28.73
N ALA A 55 -10.47 2.89 -29.64
CA ALA A 55 -10.49 1.42 -29.63
C ALA A 55 -9.81 0.91 -28.35
N ASN A 56 -10.57 0.13 -27.59
CA ASN A 56 -10.35 -0.38 -26.23
C ASN A 56 -10.74 0.61 -25.11
N VAL A 57 -11.80 0.22 -24.37
CA VAL A 57 -12.54 0.94 -23.31
C VAL A 57 -13.72 1.78 -23.83
N ALA A 58 -14.90 1.15 -23.93
CA ALA A 58 -16.16 1.88 -23.98
C ALA A 58 -16.44 2.48 -22.59
N LYS A 59 -16.20 3.78 -22.42
CA LYS A 59 -16.81 4.60 -21.36
C LYS A 59 -17.50 5.78 -22.02
N VAL A 60 -18.83 5.74 -22.01
CA VAL A 60 -19.67 6.87 -22.40
C VAL A 60 -19.66 7.85 -21.23
N PHE A 61 -19.11 9.06 -21.45
CA PHE A 61 -19.27 10.17 -20.52
C PHE A 61 -20.31 11.12 -21.11
N VAL A 62 -21.53 11.10 -20.56
CA VAL A 62 -22.52 12.17 -20.80
C VAL A 62 -22.33 13.19 -19.68
N THR A 63 -21.81 14.37 -19.99
CA THR A 63 -21.80 15.49 -19.04
C THR A 63 -22.95 16.43 -19.35
N GLU A 64 -24.01 16.33 -18.57
CA GLU A 64 -25.11 17.30 -18.55
C GLU A 64 -24.74 18.41 -17.55
N GLN A 65 -24.56 19.66 -18.01
CA GLN A 65 -24.45 20.81 -17.13
C GLN A 65 -25.67 21.72 -17.30
N ARG A 66 -26.53 21.73 -16.27
CA ARG A 66 -27.52 22.80 -16.06
C ARG A 66 -26.86 23.94 -15.29
N SER A 67 -26.85 25.13 -15.89
CA SER A 67 -26.55 26.37 -15.16
C SER A 67 -27.78 26.74 -14.33
N GLY A 68 -27.64 26.63 -13.01
CA GLY A 68 -28.61 27.09 -12.03
C GLY A 68 -27.87 27.59 -10.81
N ASN A 69 -27.85 28.90 -10.62
CA ASN A 69 -27.34 29.56 -9.42
C ASN A 69 -28.17 29.09 -8.22
N ASN A 70 -27.65 28.15 -7.44
CA ASN A 70 -28.12 27.85 -6.09
C ASN A 70 -26.88 27.64 -5.22
N ASN A 71 -26.76 28.47 -4.18
CA ASN A 71 -25.82 28.24 -3.08
C ASN A 71 -26.20 26.93 -2.39
N ILE A 72 -25.59 25.83 -2.82
CA ILE A 72 -25.63 24.58 -2.08
C ILE A 72 -24.33 24.55 -1.29
N ASN A 73 -24.43 24.84 0.01
CA ASN A 73 -23.41 24.42 0.95
C ASN A 73 -23.34 22.88 0.85
N GLU A 74 -22.41 22.36 0.06
CA GLU A 74 -22.05 20.94 0.10
C GLU A 74 -21.41 20.69 1.46
N ASN A 75 -22.25 20.42 2.47
CA ASN A 75 -21.83 19.71 3.66
C ASN A 75 -21.27 18.37 3.17
N MET A 76 -19.95 18.24 3.15
CA MET A 76 -19.29 16.95 2.98
C MET A 76 -19.66 16.10 4.19
N VAL A 77 -20.71 15.29 4.05
CA VAL A 77 -21.14 14.32 5.05
C VAL A 77 -20.06 13.25 5.14
N VAL A 78 -19.22 13.31 6.19
CA VAL A 78 -18.16 12.33 6.41
C VAL A 78 -18.81 11.07 7.00
N SER A 79 -19.14 10.11 6.15
CA SER A 79 -19.64 8.81 6.60
C SER A 79 -18.52 8.00 7.26
N VAL A 80 -18.72 7.56 8.50
CA VAL A 80 -17.78 6.68 9.21
C VAL A 80 -18.11 5.23 8.82
N LYS A 81 -17.17 4.56 8.15
CA LYS A 81 -17.30 3.14 7.81
C LYS A 81 -16.98 2.28 9.03
N VAL A 82 -17.83 1.31 9.33
CA VAL A 82 -17.63 0.33 10.40
C VAL A 82 -17.80 -1.07 9.84
N PHE A 83 -16.81 -1.92 10.07
CA PHE A 83 -16.82 -3.29 9.59
C PHE A 83 -17.46 -4.22 10.61
N LYS A 84 -18.35 -5.10 10.18
CA LYS A 84 -19.01 -6.06 11.06
C LYS A 84 -18.78 -7.51 10.64
N LYS A 85 -18.76 -8.42 11.62
CA LYS A 85 -18.76 -9.87 11.40
C LYS A 85 -19.48 -10.59 12.53
N ALA A 86 -20.45 -11.43 12.18
CA ALA A 86 -21.16 -12.27 13.15
C ALA A 86 -20.49 -13.63 13.34
N THR A 87 -20.71 -14.25 14.49
CA THR A 87 -20.43 -15.67 14.71
C THR A 87 -21.30 -16.54 13.79
N PRO A 88 -20.89 -17.78 13.47
CA PRO A 88 -21.67 -18.66 12.59
C PRO A 88 -23.10 -18.95 13.04
N ASN A 89 -23.39 -18.82 14.34
CA ASN A 89 -24.74 -18.95 14.89
C ASN A 89 -25.53 -17.62 14.96
N GLY A 90 -24.93 -16.51 14.54
CA GLY A 90 -25.55 -15.17 14.53
C GLY A 90 -25.77 -14.54 15.90
N LYS A 91 -25.30 -15.16 16.99
CA LYS A 91 -25.60 -14.74 18.36
C LYS A 91 -24.67 -13.68 18.93
N VAL A 92 -23.49 -13.51 18.32
CA VAL A 92 -22.52 -12.50 18.71
C VAL A 92 -22.03 -11.81 17.44
N THR A 93 -22.02 -10.48 17.42
CA THR A 93 -21.57 -9.68 16.27
C THR A 93 -20.48 -8.70 16.69
N PHE A 94 -19.37 -8.72 15.97
CA PHE A 94 -18.23 -7.84 16.18
C PHE A 94 -18.29 -6.65 15.24
N TYR A 95 -17.95 -5.47 15.74
CA TYR A 95 -17.84 -4.23 15.00
C TYR A 95 -16.44 -3.63 15.22
N LEU A 96 -15.77 -3.26 14.13
CA LEU A 96 -14.45 -2.63 14.13
C LEU A 96 -14.48 -1.39 13.24
N GLY A 97 -13.88 -0.30 13.72
CA GLY A 97 -13.79 0.93 12.93
C GLY A 97 -12.80 0.87 11.77
N ARG A 98 -11.80 -0.02 11.85
CA ARG A 98 -10.74 -0.16 10.84
C ARG A 98 -10.22 -1.60 10.77
N ARG A 99 -9.59 -1.94 9.64
CA ARG A 99 -8.93 -3.25 9.41
C ARG A 99 -7.41 -3.16 9.49
N ASP A 100 -6.87 -1.97 9.28
CA ASP A 100 -5.45 -1.68 9.29
C ASP A 100 -5.12 -0.79 10.49
N PHE A 101 -4.15 -1.21 11.30
CA PHE A 101 -3.68 -0.56 12.51
C PHE A 101 -2.24 -0.13 12.32
N ILE A 102 -1.93 1.09 12.72
CA ILE A 102 -0.66 1.74 12.39
C ILE A 102 0.29 1.65 13.57
N ASP A 103 1.51 1.22 13.29
CA ASP A 103 2.64 1.26 14.19
C ASP A 103 3.45 2.54 13.94
N HIS A 104 3.52 3.40 14.95
CA HIS A 104 4.22 4.68 14.94
C HIS A 104 5.65 4.59 15.50
N LEU A 105 6.13 3.38 15.82
CA LEU A 105 7.43 3.03 16.45
C LEU A 105 7.50 3.29 17.95
N ASP A 106 6.81 4.31 18.44
CA ASP A 106 6.67 4.63 19.87
C ASP A 106 5.43 3.96 20.48
N TYR A 107 4.30 3.98 19.76
CA TYR A 107 3.09 3.25 20.10
C TYR A 107 2.43 2.68 18.83
N CYS A 108 1.49 1.76 19.03
CA CYS A 108 0.65 1.23 17.97
C CYS A 108 -0.79 1.63 18.24
N ASP A 109 -1.53 1.98 17.17
CA ASP A 109 -2.97 2.21 17.26
C ASP A 109 -3.63 1.00 17.94
N PRO A 110 -4.36 1.19 19.04
CA PRO A 110 -5.04 0.09 19.71
C PRO A 110 -6.19 -0.41 18.84
N VAL A 111 -6.53 -1.69 19.01
CA VAL A 111 -7.66 -2.32 18.35
C VAL A 111 -8.91 -2.03 19.15
N ASP A 112 -9.66 -1.01 18.75
CA ASP A 112 -10.92 -0.64 19.38
C ASP A 112 -12.15 -1.16 18.60
N GLY A 113 -13.12 -1.68 19.33
CA GLY A 113 -14.35 -2.19 18.75
C GLY A 113 -15.49 -2.37 19.74
N VAL A 114 -16.62 -2.88 19.23
CA VAL A 114 -17.82 -3.16 20.00
C VAL A 114 -18.34 -4.56 19.66
N VAL A 115 -18.81 -5.28 20.66
CA VAL A 115 -19.46 -6.59 20.54
C VAL A 115 -20.92 -6.46 20.88
N VAL A 116 -21.79 -6.88 19.98
CA VAL A 116 -23.22 -7.02 20.26
C VAL A 116 -23.53 -8.47 20.55
N VAL A 117 -24.19 -8.73 21.67
CA VAL A 117 -24.58 -10.07 22.08
C VAL A 117 -26.09 -10.20 22.16
N ASP A 118 -26.61 -11.34 21.70
CA ASP A 118 -28.02 -11.68 21.90
C ASP A 118 -28.30 -11.94 23.40
N PRO A 119 -29.22 -11.19 24.04
CA PRO A 119 -29.42 -11.20 25.49
C PRO A 119 -29.76 -12.58 26.07
N ASP A 120 -30.47 -13.42 25.31
CA ASP A 120 -30.87 -14.76 25.76
C ASP A 120 -29.80 -15.84 25.54
N TYR A 121 -28.69 -15.50 24.88
CA TYR A 121 -27.70 -16.48 24.46
C TYR A 121 -26.67 -16.82 25.54
N LEU A 122 -26.20 -15.82 26.31
CA LEU A 122 -25.07 -16.02 27.21
C LEU A 122 -25.45 -16.88 28.42
N LYS A 123 -26.63 -16.70 29.03
CA LYS A 123 -26.98 -17.38 30.29
C LYS A 123 -25.84 -17.22 31.31
N ASN A 124 -25.10 -18.30 31.60
CA ASN A 124 -23.93 -18.30 32.50
C ASN A 124 -22.57 -18.26 31.79
N ARG A 125 -22.56 -18.21 30.46
CA ARG A 125 -21.35 -18.15 29.62
C ARG A 125 -20.88 -16.72 29.44
N ARG A 126 -19.62 -16.60 29.06
CA ARG A 126 -18.90 -15.33 28.90
C ARG A 126 -18.40 -15.19 27.47
N VAL A 127 -18.24 -13.95 27.02
CA VAL A 127 -17.58 -13.63 25.75
C VAL A 127 -16.16 -13.23 26.06
N PHE A 128 -15.21 -13.95 25.49
CA PHE A 128 -13.79 -13.62 25.53
C PHE A 128 -13.34 -13.15 24.16
N GLY A 129 -12.43 -12.18 24.14
CA GLY A 129 -11.72 -11.77 22.95
C GLY A 129 -10.23 -12.01 23.10
N GLN A 130 -9.57 -12.22 21.96
CA GLN A 130 -8.15 -12.51 21.85
C GLN A 130 -7.55 -11.78 20.66
N LEU A 131 -6.40 -11.18 20.85
CA LEU A 131 -5.52 -10.75 19.78
C LEU A 131 -4.47 -11.84 19.55
N VAL A 132 -4.48 -12.44 18.37
CA VAL A 132 -3.65 -13.59 18.01
C VAL A 132 -2.77 -13.24 16.82
N THR A 133 -1.49 -13.61 16.87
CA THR A 133 -0.59 -13.53 15.73
C THR A 133 -0.23 -14.92 15.26
N THR A 134 -0.28 -15.14 13.96
CA THR A 134 0.17 -16.38 13.33
C THR A 134 1.38 -16.08 12.47
N TYR A 135 2.50 -16.73 12.80
CA TYR A 135 3.72 -16.74 11.99
C TYR A 135 3.72 -18.02 11.18
N ARG A 136 3.66 -17.92 9.85
CA ARG A 136 3.78 -19.06 8.95
C ARG A 136 5.03 -18.91 8.09
N TYR A 137 5.93 -19.87 8.16
CA TYR A 137 7.23 -19.81 7.48
C TYR A 137 7.53 -21.01 6.57
N GLY A 138 6.59 -21.95 6.47
CA GLY A 138 6.63 -23.08 5.54
C GLY A 138 5.23 -23.45 5.08
N ARG A 139 5.16 -24.22 4.00
CA ARG A 139 3.89 -24.57 3.36
C ARG A 139 3.15 -25.63 4.18
N GLU A 140 1.83 -25.70 4.02
CA GLU A 140 1.00 -26.61 4.82
C GLU A 140 1.18 -28.06 4.35
N GLU A 141 1.43 -28.27 3.06
CA GLU A 141 1.75 -29.57 2.46
C GLU A 141 3.10 -30.15 2.89
N ASP A 142 4.03 -29.30 3.32
CA ASP A 142 5.33 -29.74 3.83
C ASP A 142 5.24 -30.23 5.29
N GLU A 143 4.13 -29.94 6.00
CA GLU A 143 3.94 -30.33 7.39
C GLU A 143 3.77 -31.86 7.51
N VAL A 144 4.78 -32.54 8.06
CA VAL A 144 4.79 -34.01 8.24
C VAL A 144 5.03 -34.40 9.70
N MET A 145 4.51 -35.56 10.11
CA MET A 145 4.76 -36.17 11.43
C MET A 145 4.46 -35.25 12.63
N GLY A 146 3.53 -34.30 12.48
CA GLY A 146 3.14 -33.36 13.53
C GLY A 146 3.99 -32.11 13.66
N VAL A 147 5.01 -31.93 12.80
CA VAL A 147 5.78 -30.68 12.71
C VAL A 147 4.97 -29.67 11.91
N LYS A 148 4.57 -28.58 12.57
CA LYS A 148 3.88 -27.47 11.92
C LYS A 148 4.86 -26.37 11.57
N PHE A 149 4.76 -25.83 10.36
CA PHE A 149 5.52 -24.65 9.92
C PHE A 149 4.76 -23.36 10.20
N SER A 150 3.96 -23.38 11.26
CA SER A 150 3.21 -22.25 11.77
C SER A 150 3.29 -22.19 13.29
N LYS A 151 3.50 -20.99 13.81
CA LYS A 151 3.47 -20.69 15.24
C LYS A 151 2.38 -19.67 15.51
N GLU A 152 1.41 -20.06 16.32
CA GLU A 152 0.34 -19.19 16.78
C GLU A 152 0.67 -18.67 18.18
N LEU A 153 0.58 -17.36 18.38
CA LEU A 153 0.83 -16.69 19.65
C LEU A 153 -0.40 -15.87 20.02
N ILE A 154 -0.92 -16.10 21.23
CA ILE A 154 -1.96 -15.23 21.81
C ILE A 154 -1.23 -14.05 22.46
N LEU A 155 -1.41 -12.86 21.91
CA LEU A 155 -0.77 -11.64 22.39
C LEU A 155 -1.51 -11.01 23.55
N CYS A 156 -2.85 -11.04 23.48
CA CYS A 156 -3.74 -10.48 24.49
C CYS A 156 -5.00 -11.34 24.55
N ARG A 157 -5.56 -11.50 25.74
CA ARG A 157 -6.79 -12.22 26.01
C ARG A 157 -7.53 -11.49 27.11
N GLU A 158 -8.78 -11.10 26.85
CA GLU A 158 -9.61 -10.40 27.83
C GLU A 158 -11.06 -10.88 27.77
N GLN A 159 -11.75 -10.79 28.89
CA GLN A 159 -13.19 -11.02 28.97
C GLN A 159 -13.92 -9.73 28.59
N ILE A 160 -14.72 -9.78 27.52
CA ILE A 160 -15.49 -8.64 27.03
C ILE A 160 -16.86 -8.58 27.75
N VAL A 161 -17.51 -9.74 27.89
CA VAL A 161 -18.84 -9.84 28.50
C VAL A 161 -18.86 -10.97 29.55
N PRO A 162 -19.33 -10.71 30.78
CA PRO A 162 -19.71 -9.41 31.33
C PRO A 162 -18.51 -8.45 31.45
N ILE A 163 -18.78 -7.15 31.34
CA ILE A 163 -17.75 -6.09 31.43
C ILE A 163 -17.14 -6.12 32.84
N ILE A 164 -15.81 -6.30 32.92
CA ILE A 164 -15.09 -6.34 34.21
C ILE A 164 -14.88 -4.93 34.76
N ASN A 165 -14.49 -3.98 33.90
CA ASN A 165 -14.23 -2.59 34.28
C ASN A 165 -15.29 -1.64 33.70
N PRO A 166 -16.33 -1.27 34.46
CA PRO A 166 -17.38 -0.39 33.97
C PRO A 166 -16.92 1.06 33.75
N ASN A 167 -15.77 1.46 34.32
CA ASN A 167 -15.18 2.79 34.16
C ASN A 167 -14.17 2.85 33.01
N MET A 168 -14.19 1.88 32.09
CA MET A 168 -13.31 1.89 30.93
C MET A 168 -13.57 3.13 30.07
N GLU A 169 -12.51 3.88 29.78
CA GLU A 169 -12.58 5.01 28.85
C GLU A 169 -12.91 4.50 27.45
N MET A 170 -14.03 4.96 26.90
CA MET A 170 -14.48 4.59 25.55
C MET A 170 -13.91 5.54 24.53
N THR A 171 -13.54 5.03 23.36
CA THR A 171 -13.20 5.88 22.22
C THR A 171 -14.46 6.56 21.68
N PRO A 172 -14.35 7.73 21.01
CA PRO A 172 -15.52 8.39 20.42
C PRO A 172 -16.29 7.50 19.44
N MET A 173 -15.61 6.53 18.80
CA MET A 173 -16.22 5.55 17.91
C MET A 173 -17.02 4.50 18.69
N GLN A 174 -16.48 3.99 19.80
CA GLN A 174 -17.18 3.08 20.70
C GLN A 174 -18.43 3.72 21.30
N GLU A 175 -18.34 4.97 21.77
CA GLU A 175 -19.51 5.69 22.32
C GLU A 175 -20.64 5.80 21.29
N LYS A 176 -20.31 6.20 20.06
CA LYS A 176 -21.28 6.28 18.96
C LYS A 176 -21.90 4.92 18.63
N LEU A 177 -21.08 3.86 18.58
CA LEU A 177 -21.56 2.51 18.29
C LEU A 177 -22.44 1.95 19.41
N VAL A 178 -22.08 2.16 20.68
CA VAL A 178 -22.89 1.72 21.82
C VAL A 178 -24.24 2.45 21.84
N ARG A 179 -24.26 3.76 21.58
CA ARG A 179 -25.51 4.53 21.43
C ARG A 179 -26.38 4.00 20.28
N LYS A 180 -25.78 3.70 19.13
CA LYS A 180 -26.49 3.24 17.92
C LYS A 180 -26.98 1.78 18.02
N LEU A 181 -26.21 0.90 18.67
CA LEU A 181 -26.47 -0.55 18.75
C LEU A 181 -27.26 -0.95 20.01
N GLY A 182 -27.34 -0.06 21.00
CA GLY A 182 -28.15 -0.24 22.21
C GLY A 182 -27.44 -0.95 23.36
N GLN A 183 -28.22 -1.36 24.36
CA GLN A 183 -27.71 -1.82 25.67
C GLN A 183 -26.92 -3.14 25.63
N ASN A 184 -27.08 -3.92 24.56
CA ASN A 184 -26.38 -5.20 24.37
C ASN A 184 -25.02 -5.03 23.65
N ALA A 185 -24.59 -3.79 23.45
CA ALA A 185 -23.34 -3.43 22.82
C ALA A 185 -22.27 -3.17 23.88
N HIS A 186 -21.22 -3.98 23.88
CA HIS A 186 -20.15 -3.95 24.86
C HIS A 186 -18.82 -3.55 24.19
N PRO A 187 -18.16 -2.47 24.63
CA PRO A 187 -16.88 -2.04 24.05
C PRO A 187 -15.73 -2.95 24.48
N PHE A 188 -14.69 -3.00 23.65
CA PHE A 188 -13.41 -3.67 23.96
C PHE A 188 -12.24 -2.95 23.27
N THR A 189 -11.05 -3.04 23.86
CA THR A 189 -9.82 -2.44 23.32
C THR A 189 -8.63 -3.35 23.54
N PHE A 190 -8.01 -3.86 22.48
CA PHE A 190 -6.78 -4.65 22.58
C PHE A 190 -5.54 -3.83 22.23
N HIS A 191 -4.47 -4.02 22.99
CA HIS A 191 -3.19 -3.36 22.76
C HIS A 191 -2.18 -4.34 22.14
N PHE A 192 -1.47 -3.89 21.12
CA PHE A 192 -0.35 -4.66 20.58
C PHE A 192 0.83 -4.62 21.55
N PRO A 193 1.49 -5.77 21.82
CA PRO A 193 2.72 -5.77 22.59
C PRO A 193 3.83 -4.96 21.90
N PRO A 194 4.74 -4.35 22.68
CA PRO A 194 5.94 -3.73 22.14
C PRO A 194 6.73 -4.73 21.27
N ASN A 195 7.29 -4.25 20.15
CA ASN A 195 8.09 -5.04 19.19
C ASN A 195 7.33 -6.15 18.44
N SER A 196 5.99 -6.16 18.48
CA SER A 196 5.20 -7.04 17.62
C SER A 196 5.47 -6.72 16.12
N PRO A 197 5.66 -7.71 15.23
CA PRO A 197 6.01 -7.45 13.83
C PRO A 197 4.93 -6.74 13.05
N SER A 198 5.29 -6.13 11.92
CA SER A 198 4.28 -5.71 10.94
C SER A 198 3.72 -6.93 10.18
N SER A 199 2.50 -6.79 9.67
CA SER A 199 1.88 -7.78 8.78
C SER A 199 2.61 -7.80 7.44
N VAL A 200 3.10 -8.98 7.08
CA VAL A 200 3.81 -9.24 5.82
C VAL A 200 3.36 -10.58 5.29
N THR A 201 3.10 -10.67 3.99
CA THR A 201 2.81 -11.93 3.29
C THR A 201 3.92 -12.22 2.29
N LEU A 202 4.43 -13.45 2.27
CA LEU A 202 5.36 -13.90 1.24
C LEU A 202 4.58 -14.57 0.12
N GLN A 203 4.84 -14.15 -1.11
CA GLN A 203 4.22 -14.67 -2.31
C GLN A 203 4.62 -16.13 -2.55
N GLN A 204 3.63 -17.00 -2.61
CA GLN A 204 3.78 -18.42 -2.96
C GLN A 204 3.71 -18.63 -4.48
N ASP A 205 4.03 -19.84 -4.92
CA ASP A 205 3.89 -20.24 -6.33
C ASP A 205 2.41 -20.30 -6.73
N GLY A 206 2.11 -20.11 -8.02
CA GLY A 206 0.75 -19.97 -8.53
C GLY A 206 -0.20 -21.14 -8.25
N ASP A 207 0.33 -22.35 -8.04
CA ASP A 207 -0.43 -23.57 -7.77
C ASP A 207 -0.60 -23.85 -6.25
N ASP A 208 -0.02 -23.02 -5.40
CA ASP A 208 -0.11 -23.19 -3.95
C ASP A 208 -1.45 -22.66 -3.43
N HIS A 209 -2.37 -23.58 -3.14
CA HIS A 209 -3.67 -23.30 -2.52
C HIS A 209 -3.59 -23.24 -0.98
N GLY A 210 -2.39 -23.35 -0.41
CA GLY A 210 -2.15 -23.31 1.02
C GLY A 210 -2.45 -21.96 1.66
N LYS A 211 -2.36 -21.92 2.99
CA LYS A 211 -2.45 -20.66 3.73
C LYS A 211 -1.24 -19.78 3.44
N PRO A 212 -1.42 -18.46 3.40
CA PRO A 212 -0.34 -17.52 3.11
C PRO A 212 0.82 -17.67 4.09
N LEU A 213 2.03 -17.68 3.55
CA LEU A 213 3.27 -17.55 4.31
C LEU A 213 3.38 -16.11 4.80
N GLY A 214 3.73 -15.88 6.07
CA GLY A 214 3.79 -14.52 6.59
C GLY A 214 3.48 -14.36 8.07
N VAL A 215 3.27 -13.10 8.44
CA VAL A 215 2.77 -12.68 9.74
C VAL A 215 1.35 -12.13 9.56
N GLU A 216 0.38 -12.81 10.16
CA GLU A 216 -1.03 -12.41 10.15
C GLU A 216 -1.53 -12.15 11.58
N TYR A 217 -2.36 -11.12 11.74
CA TYR A 217 -3.04 -10.84 13.01
C TYR A 217 -4.53 -11.16 12.88
N ASN A 218 -5.05 -11.82 13.91
CA ASN A 218 -6.44 -12.20 14.01
C ASN A 218 -7.01 -11.71 15.34
N ILE A 219 -8.13 -11.01 15.28
CA ILE A 219 -8.98 -10.80 16.45
C ILE A 219 -9.94 -11.97 16.48
N ARG A 220 -9.86 -12.77 17.54
CA ARG A 220 -10.79 -13.85 17.79
C ARG A 220 -11.70 -13.48 18.93
N ALA A 221 -12.92 -13.94 18.85
CA ALA A 221 -13.78 -13.96 20.00
C ALA A 221 -14.66 -15.17 20.00
N TYR A 222 -14.98 -15.65 21.20
CA TYR A 222 -15.72 -16.87 21.40
C TYR A 222 -16.49 -16.81 22.71
N VAL A 223 -17.54 -17.64 22.75
CA VAL A 223 -18.34 -17.84 23.96
C VAL A 223 -17.92 -19.12 24.64
N ALA A 224 -17.61 -19.03 25.94
CA ALA A 224 -17.11 -20.12 26.77
C ALA A 224 -17.58 -19.97 28.24
N ASP A 225 -17.53 -21.05 29.01
CA ASP A 225 -17.87 -21.02 30.44
C ASP A 225 -16.73 -20.44 31.29
N SER A 226 -15.50 -20.83 30.97
CA SER A 226 -14.26 -20.38 31.61
C SER A 226 -13.28 -19.87 30.57
N GLU A 227 -12.27 -19.13 31.04
CA GLU A 227 -11.18 -18.70 30.19
C GLU A 227 -10.45 -19.91 29.60
N ASP A 228 -10.12 -20.96 30.35
CA ASP A 228 -9.36 -22.11 29.81
C ASP A 228 -10.17 -23.11 28.97
N ASP A 229 -11.45 -22.83 28.75
CA ASP A 229 -12.33 -23.76 28.04
C ASP A 229 -12.03 -23.84 26.54
N ARG A 230 -12.31 -25.00 25.96
CA ARG A 230 -12.02 -25.29 24.56
C ARG A 230 -12.98 -24.50 23.67
N GLN A 231 -12.40 -23.61 22.87
CA GLN A 231 -13.14 -22.73 21.98
C GLN A 231 -13.94 -23.51 20.93
N HIS A 232 -15.25 -23.25 20.82
CA HIS A 232 -16.12 -23.94 19.88
C HIS A 232 -16.28 -23.14 18.57
N LYS A 233 -15.96 -23.75 17.41
CA LYS A 233 -15.99 -23.06 16.10
C LYS A 233 -17.33 -22.37 15.78
N ARG A 234 -18.45 -22.96 16.22
CA ARG A 234 -19.81 -22.41 16.00
C ARG A 234 -20.09 -21.11 16.76
N SER A 235 -19.44 -20.89 17.90
CA SER A 235 -19.57 -19.68 18.73
C SER A 235 -18.35 -18.77 18.63
N MET A 236 -17.44 -19.02 17.68
CA MET A 236 -16.24 -18.23 17.45
C MET A 236 -16.35 -17.41 16.18
N VAL A 237 -15.86 -16.17 16.23
CA VAL A 237 -15.60 -15.33 15.07
C VAL A 237 -14.13 -14.94 15.04
N SER A 238 -13.55 -14.88 13.83
CA SER A 238 -12.17 -14.43 13.61
C SER A 238 -12.17 -13.33 12.55
N LEU A 239 -11.52 -12.21 12.84
CA LEU A 239 -11.37 -11.06 11.95
C LEU A 239 -9.87 -10.85 11.70
N VAL A 240 -9.44 -11.00 10.44
CA VAL A 240 -8.05 -10.79 10.03
C VAL A 240 -7.78 -9.30 9.90
N ILE A 241 -6.84 -8.79 10.69
CA ILE A 241 -6.42 -7.38 10.68
C ILE A 241 -4.97 -7.27 10.24
N LYS A 242 -4.55 -6.07 9.83
CA LYS A 242 -3.15 -5.78 9.50
C LYS A 242 -2.54 -4.79 10.47
N LYS A 243 -1.28 -5.03 10.83
CA LYS A 243 -0.42 -4.05 11.49
C LYS A 243 0.55 -3.49 10.44
N LEU A 244 0.48 -2.20 10.14
CA LEU A 244 1.26 -1.53 9.09
C LEU A 244 2.12 -0.41 9.68
N GLN A 245 3.19 -0.04 8.96
CA GLN A 245 4.03 1.10 9.31
C GLN A 245 3.94 2.16 8.21
N TYR A 246 3.72 3.42 8.60
CA TYR A 246 3.80 4.55 7.70
C TYR A 246 5.18 5.20 7.71
N ALA A 247 5.44 5.97 6.67
CA ALA A 247 6.63 6.78 6.61
C ALA A 247 6.66 7.83 7.73
N PRO A 248 7.79 7.96 8.45
CA PRO A 248 7.93 9.02 9.43
C PRO A 248 7.83 10.40 8.75
N PRO A 249 7.32 11.42 9.45
CA PRO A 249 7.14 12.76 8.89
C PRO A 249 8.48 13.44 8.58
N ASN A 250 9.52 13.12 9.36
CA ASN A 250 10.87 13.65 9.18
C ASN A 250 11.63 12.83 8.15
N ARG A 251 12.14 13.50 7.12
CA ARG A 251 13.03 12.89 6.12
C ARG A 251 14.47 13.24 6.49
N GLY A 252 15.35 12.24 6.47
CA GLY A 252 16.79 12.46 6.62
C GLY A 252 17.29 13.45 5.57
N GLN A 253 18.19 14.36 5.97
CA GLN A 253 18.79 15.34 5.05
C GLN A 253 19.92 14.73 4.20
N ARG A 254 20.52 13.63 4.66
CA ARG A 254 21.64 12.98 3.96
C ARG A 254 21.13 12.06 2.87
N LEU A 255 21.64 12.28 1.66
CA LEU A 255 21.38 11.39 0.53
C LEU A 255 22.14 10.08 0.71
N PRO A 256 21.48 8.91 0.57
CA PRO A 256 22.16 7.63 0.57
C PRO A 256 23.13 7.54 -0.61
N SER A 257 24.38 7.16 -0.32
CA SER A 257 25.39 6.94 -1.35
C SER A 257 26.33 5.79 -1.01
N SER A 258 26.94 5.23 -2.04
CA SER A 258 27.99 4.22 -1.92
C SER A 258 29.07 4.44 -2.98
N LEU A 259 30.33 4.28 -2.57
CA LEU A 259 31.52 4.46 -3.40
C LEU A 259 32.36 3.19 -3.35
N VAL A 260 32.55 2.55 -4.49
CA VAL A 260 33.39 1.35 -4.63
C VAL A 260 34.46 1.59 -5.68
N SER A 261 35.66 1.11 -5.43
CA SER A 261 36.76 1.15 -6.40
C SER A 261 37.37 -0.23 -6.57
N LYS A 262 37.51 -0.69 -7.82
CA LYS A 262 38.10 -2.00 -8.15
C LYS A 262 39.32 -1.82 -9.05
N GLY A 263 40.45 -2.35 -8.60
CA GLY A 263 41.64 -2.55 -9.43
C GLY A 263 41.54 -3.84 -10.25
N PHE A 264 42.25 -3.92 -11.36
CA PHE A 264 42.25 -5.10 -12.23
C PHE A 264 43.66 -5.63 -12.42
N THR A 265 43.81 -6.96 -12.43
CA THR A 265 45.09 -7.60 -12.75
C THR A 265 45.57 -7.15 -14.13
N PHE A 266 46.86 -6.84 -14.26
CA PHE A 266 47.50 -6.31 -15.47
C PHE A 266 47.03 -4.91 -15.91
N SER A 267 46.38 -4.15 -15.03
CA SER A 267 46.01 -2.75 -15.25
C SER A 267 46.56 -1.85 -14.15
N ASN A 268 47.40 -0.89 -14.51
CA ASN A 268 47.85 0.17 -13.60
C ASN A 268 46.74 1.23 -13.51
N GLY A 269 45.71 0.95 -12.71
CA GLY A 269 44.55 1.83 -12.57
C GLY A 269 43.29 1.11 -12.08
N LYS A 270 42.28 1.88 -11.67
CA LYS A 270 41.04 1.39 -11.06
C LYS A 270 39.82 1.97 -11.74
N ILE A 271 38.71 1.24 -11.69
CA ILE A 271 37.38 1.79 -11.99
C ILE A 271 36.74 2.15 -10.65
N THR A 272 36.28 3.39 -10.55
CA THR A 272 35.53 3.89 -9.40
C THR A 272 34.07 4.04 -9.80
N LEU A 273 33.17 3.49 -8.99
CA LEU A 273 31.73 3.58 -9.12
C LEU A 273 31.16 4.25 -7.87
N GLU A 274 30.52 5.38 -8.08
CA GLU A 274 29.75 6.08 -7.07
C GLU A 274 28.26 6.03 -7.45
N VAL A 275 27.42 5.71 -6.49
CA VAL A 275 25.97 5.67 -6.67
C VAL A 275 25.33 6.50 -5.56
N THR A 276 24.50 7.46 -5.94
CA THR A 276 23.80 8.36 -5.01
C THR A 276 22.32 8.41 -5.34
N LEU A 277 21.47 8.23 -4.32
CA LEU A 277 20.02 8.31 -4.44
C LEU A 277 19.51 9.73 -4.16
N ASP A 278 18.40 10.14 -4.78
CA ASP A 278 17.82 11.48 -4.54
C ASP A 278 17.06 11.56 -3.21
N ARG A 279 16.69 10.43 -2.63
CA ARG A 279 15.98 10.32 -1.34
C ARG A 279 16.40 9.07 -0.57
N GLU A 280 16.25 9.12 0.75
CA GLU A 280 16.32 7.95 1.62
C GLU A 280 15.00 7.17 1.67
N ILE A 281 13.86 7.89 1.65
CA ILE A 281 12.51 7.34 1.77
C ILE A 281 11.72 7.60 0.49
N TYR A 282 11.25 6.52 -0.13
CA TYR A 282 10.35 6.51 -1.28
C TYR A 282 8.99 5.95 -0.89
N TYR A 283 7.96 6.43 -1.57
CA TYR A 283 6.62 5.86 -1.45
C TYR A 283 6.35 4.82 -2.52
N HIS A 284 5.45 3.87 -2.23
CA HIS A 284 4.97 2.92 -3.22
C HIS A 284 4.46 3.66 -4.47
N GLY A 285 4.93 3.23 -5.65
CA GLY A 285 4.65 3.89 -6.93
C GLY A 285 5.54 5.08 -7.29
N GLU A 286 6.38 5.61 -6.38
CA GLU A 286 7.36 6.65 -6.73
C GLU A 286 8.53 6.08 -7.56
N LYS A 287 9.09 6.93 -8.43
CA LYS A 287 10.33 6.63 -9.16
C LYS A 287 11.52 6.79 -8.22
N VAL A 288 12.34 5.74 -8.12
CA VAL A 288 13.65 5.78 -7.44
C VAL A 288 14.69 6.30 -8.43
N ALA A 289 15.32 7.44 -8.13
CA ALA A 289 16.36 8.01 -8.98
C ALA A 289 17.76 7.68 -8.43
N ALA A 290 18.53 6.92 -9.20
CA ALA A 290 19.89 6.53 -8.86
C ALA A 290 20.89 7.21 -9.79
N THR A 291 21.65 8.17 -9.26
CA THR A 291 22.73 8.85 -9.98
C THR A 291 23.99 8.01 -9.89
N VAL A 292 24.43 7.50 -11.04
CA VAL A 292 25.59 6.62 -11.19
C VAL A 292 26.72 7.42 -11.83
N GLN A 293 27.84 7.51 -11.13
CA GLN A 293 29.07 8.13 -11.62
C GLN A 293 30.16 7.06 -11.71
N ILE A 294 30.75 6.93 -12.89
CA ILE A 294 31.78 5.94 -13.19
C ILE A 294 33.00 6.70 -13.69
N THR A 295 34.12 6.52 -12.99
CA THR A 295 35.42 7.06 -13.37
C THR A 295 36.33 5.90 -13.75
N ASN A 296 36.67 5.77 -15.03
CA ASN A 296 37.49 4.67 -15.52
C ASN A 296 38.95 5.09 -15.72
N ASN A 297 39.77 4.96 -14.68
CA ASN A 297 41.21 5.16 -14.78
C ASN A 297 41.97 3.84 -15.04
N SER A 298 41.29 2.80 -15.50
CA SER A 298 41.88 1.47 -15.77
C SER A 298 42.11 1.23 -17.26
N LYS A 299 42.77 0.12 -17.61
CA LYS A 299 42.91 -0.37 -18.99
C LYS A 299 41.71 -1.23 -19.44
N LYS A 300 40.68 -1.41 -18.61
CA LYS A 300 39.47 -2.20 -18.94
C LYS A 300 38.36 -1.30 -19.48
N SER A 301 37.34 -1.91 -20.08
CA SER A 301 36.14 -1.20 -20.55
C SER A 301 34.89 -1.75 -19.88
N VAL A 302 34.00 -0.86 -19.44
CA VAL A 302 32.68 -1.24 -18.92
C VAL A 302 31.73 -1.40 -20.10
N LYS A 303 31.23 -2.60 -20.36
CA LYS A 303 30.42 -2.93 -21.54
C LYS A 303 28.91 -2.76 -21.33
N LEU A 304 28.46 -2.83 -20.09
CA LEU A 304 27.05 -2.93 -19.73
C LEU A 304 26.83 -2.47 -18.30
N ILE A 305 25.72 -1.77 -18.07
CA ILE A 305 25.28 -1.32 -16.76
C ILE A 305 23.93 -1.99 -16.47
N LYS A 306 23.81 -2.64 -15.33
CA LYS A 306 22.55 -3.22 -14.83
C LYS A 306 22.18 -2.56 -13.52
N CYS A 307 20.94 -2.12 -13.41
CA CYS A 307 20.37 -1.53 -12.22
C CYS A 307 19.25 -2.42 -11.72
N TYR A 308 19.21 -2.69 -10.42
CA TYR A 308 18.18 -3.47 -9.77
C TYR A 308 17.65 -2.75 -8.55
N ILE A 309 16.36 -2.89 -8.28
CA ILE A 309 15.84 -2.71 -6.92
C ILE A 309 15.76 -4.10 -6.31
N VAL A 310 16.43 -4.30 -5.18
CA VAL A 310 16.48 -5.57 -4.47
C VAL A 310 15.67 -5.44 -3.18
N GLN A 311 14.72 -6.36 -2.99
CA GLN A 311 14.04 -6.57 -1.73
C GLN A 311 14.81 -7.66 -0.97
N HIS A 312 15.31 -7.33 0.21
CA HIS A 312 15.93 -8.26 1.14
C HIS A 312 14.88 -8.64 2.19
N THR A 313 14.75 -9.94 2.41
CA THR A 313 13.81 -10.51 3.35
C THR A 313 14.55 -11.41 4.32
N GLU A 314 14.42 -11.12 5.59
CA GLU A 314 14.98 -11.90 6.69
C GLU A 314 13.81 -12.42 7.55
N ILE A 315 13.77 -13.74 7.78
CA ILE A 315 12.78 -14.42 8.60
C ILE A 315 13.49 -14.85 9.89
N THR A 316 13.26 -14.09 10.97
CA THR A 316 14.03 -14.25 12.21
C THR A 316 13.69 -15.52 12.98
N MET A 317 12.48 -16.07 12.79
CA MET A 317 12.07 -17.33 13.43
C MET A 317 12.88 -18.55 12.99
N VAL A 318 13.43 -18.53 11.77
CA VAL A 318 14.22 -19.63 11.19
C VAL A 318 15.62 -19.21 10.76
N ASN A 319 16.04 -17.98 11.09
CA ASN A 319 17.30 -17.37 10.66
C ASN A 319 17.55 -17.52 9.15
N ALA A 320 16.49 -17.40 8.34
CA ALA A 320 16.57 -17.49 6.89
C ALA A 320 16.62 -16.09 6.29
N GLN A 321 17.50 -15.88 5.31
CA GLN A 321 17.59 -14.63 4.57
C GLN A 321 17.65 -14.91 3.07
N PHE A 322 16.92 -14.13 2.29
CA PHE A 322 16.98 -14.17 0.84
C PHE A 322 16.75 -12.79 0.24
N SER A 323 17.03 -12.66 -1.05
CA SER A 323 16.88 -11.39 -1.75
C SER A 323 16.29 -11.63 -3.13
N LYS A 324 15.38 -10.74 -3.53
CA LYS A 324 14.69 -10.82 -4.82
C LYS A 324 14.78 -9.47 -5.51
N HIS A 325 14.97 -9.50 -6.82
CA HIS A 325 14.89 -8.28 -7.61
C HIS A 325 13.41 -7.94 -7.80
N VAL A 326 12.99 -6.72 -7.47
CA VAL A 326 11.60 -6.23 -7.63
C VAL A 326 11.46 -5.21 -8.77
N ALA A 327 12.58 -4.67 -9.24
CA ALA A 327 12.66 -3.92 -10.49
C ALA A 327 14.04 -4.12 -11.11
N GLN A 328 14.13 -4.03 -12.43
CA GLN A 328 15.39 -4.17 -13.14
C GLN A 328 15.42 -3.28 -14.38
N LEU A 329 16.61 -2.78 -14.70
CA LEU A 329 16.91 -2.01 -15.90
C LEU A 329 18.31 -2.39 -16.37
N GLU A 330 18.43 -2.74 -17.65
CA GLU A 330 19.72 -3.05 -18.28
C GLU A 330 19.94 -2.10 -19.45
N THR A 331 21.14 -1.52 -19.55
CA THR A 331 21.46 -0.52 -20.58
C THR A 331 22.91 -0.56 -21.02
N LYS A 332 23.10 -0.31 -22.32
CA LYS A 332 24.40 -0.09 -22.97
C LYS A 332 24.61 1.37 -23.36
N GLU A 333 23.71 2.26 -22.97
CA GLU A 333 23.84 3.68 -23.29
C GLU A 333 25.04 4.28 -22.55
N GLY A 334 25.92 4.98 -23.29
CA GLY A 334 27.21 5.43 -22.76
C GLY A 334 28.26 4.32 -22.58
N CYS A 335 27.97 3.09 -23.01
CA CYS A 335 28.92 1.99 -23.06
C CYS A 335 29.42 1.73 -24.50
N PRO A 336 30.66 1.24 -24.69
CA PRO A 336 31.60 0.91 -23.63
C PRO A 336 32.27 2.15 -23.02
N ILE A 337 32.41 2.19 -21.69
CA ILE A 337 33.20 3.23 -21.02
C ILE A 337 34.66 2.84 -21.17
N THR A 338 35.37 3.50 -22.08
CA THR A 338 36.77 3.20 -22.42
C THR A 338 37.75 3.68 -21.34
N PRO A 339 39.00 3.17 -21.32
CA PRO A 339 40.06 3.71 -20.48
C PRO A 339 40.16 5.24 -20.56
N GLY A 340 40.22 5.90 -19.42
CA GLY A 340 40.30 7.36 -19.29
C GLY A 340 38.95 8.10 -19.42
N ALA A 341 37.85 7.41 -19.75
CA ALA A 341 36.54 8.02 -19.89
C ALA A 341 35.74 7.96 -18.57
N ASN A 342 34.84 8.93 -18.41
CA ASN A 342 33.91 9.00 -17.28
C ASN A 342 32.47 9.00 -17.79
N LEU A 343 31.55 8.45 -17.00
CA LEU A 343 30.11 8.51 -17.25
C LEU A 343 29.41 9.02 -16.00
N SER A 344 28.50 9.96 -16.16
CA SER A 344 27.57 10.38 -15.11
C SER A 344 26.16 10.32 -15.66
N LYS A 345 25.30 9.50 -15.04
CA LYS A 345 23.93 9.31 -15.51
C LYS A 345 22.98 8.92 -14.38
N THR A 346 21.77 9.46 -14.42
CA THR A 346 20.69 9.09 -13.50
C THR A 346 19.76 8.05 -14.14
N PHE A 347 19.55 6.94 -13.44
CA PHE A 347 18.61 5.89 -13.81
C PHE A 347 17.36 5.96 -12.94
N TYR A 348 16.21 5.62 -13.51
CA TYR A 348 14.93 5.61 -12.81
C TYR A 348 14.34 4.20 -12.80
N LEU A 349 13.98 3.71 -11.62
CA LEU A 349 13.29 2.42 -11.45
C LEU A 349 12.01 2.63 -10.63
N ILE A 350 10.98 1.83 -10.89
CA ILE A 350 9.71 1.85 -10.13
C ILE A 350 9.45 0.44 -9.60
N PRO A 351 9.56 0.19 -8.29
CA PRO A 351 9.27 -1.11 -7.70
C PRO A 351 7.74 -1.24 -7.52
N LEU A 352 7.09 -2.08 -8.32
CA LEU A 352 5.64 -2.33 -8.27
C LEU A 352 5.35 -3.81 -8.04
N ALA A 353 4.43 -4.13 -7.13
CA ALA A 353 3.96 -5.51 -6.94
C ALA A 353 3.34 -6.09 -8.22
N ALA A 354 2.64 -5.27 -9.00
CA ALA A 354 2.02 -5.66 -10.26
C ALA A 354 3.02 -6.24 -11.29
N ASN A 355 4.29 -5.82 -11.24
CA ASN A 355 5.35 -6.28 -12.15
C ASN A 355 6.07 -7.54 -11.64
N ASN A 356 5.68 -8.08 -10.49
CA ASN A 356 6.32 -9.23 -9.84
C ASN A 356 5.31 -10.35 -9.52
N LYS A 357 4.15 -10.37 -10.18
CA LYS A 357 3.08 -11.36 -9.94
C LYS A 357 3.49 -12.81 -10.24
N ASP A 358 4.51 -12.99 -11.05
CA ASP A 358 5.09 -14.26 -11.47
C ASP A 358 6.26 -14.73 -10.58
N ARG A 359 6.66 -13.93 -9.57
CA ARG A 359 7.86 -14.19 -8.77
C ARG A 359 7.54 -14.75 -7.39
N HIS A 360 8.11 -15.90 -7.10
CA HIS A 360 8.06 -16.50 -5.78
C HIS A 360 8.94 -15.78 -4.75
N GLY A 361 8.44 -15.74 -3.51
CA GLY A 361 9.17 -15.25 -2.35
C GLY A 361 9.32 -13.73 -2.33
N ILE A 362 8.46 -12.99 -3.02
CA ILE A 362 8.37 -11.53 -2.86
C ILE A 362 7.53 -11.24 -1.62
N ALA A 363 8.01 -10.36 -0.75
CA ALA A 363 7.25 -9.88 0.38
C ALA A 363 6.27 -8.79 -0.05
N LEU A 364 5.02 -8.95 0.36
CA LEU A 364 3.86 -8.12 0.05
C LEU A 364 3.20 -7.63 1.35
N ASP A 365 2.48 -6.51 1.27
CA ASP A 365 1.66 -5.99 2.38
C ASP A 365 0.25 -6.61 2.43
N GLY A 366 -0.05 -7.54 1.53
CA GLY A 366 -1.34 -8.23 1.39
C GLY A 366 -1.27 -9.44 0.47
N HIS A 367 -2.42 -10.04 0.17
CA HIS A 367 -2.49 -11.17 -0.76
C HIS A 367 -2.58 -10.67 -2.18
N LEU A 368 -1.78 -11.21 -3.10
CA LEU A 368 -1.74 -10.80 -4.52
C LEU A 368 -3.11 -10.79 -5.25
N LYS A 369 -4.10 -11.50 -4.71
CA LYS A 369 -5.49 -11.54 -5.21
C LYS A 369 -6.31 -10.30 -4.82
N ASP A 370 -5.83 -9.49 -3.88
CA ASP A 370 -6.47 -8.23 -3.48
C ASP A 370 -6.13 -7.13 -4.51
N GLU A 371 -7.05 -6.19 -4.75
CA GLU A 371 -6.85 -5.13 -5.76
C GLU A 371 -5.72 -4.14 -5.42
N ASP A 372 -5.52 -3.85 -4.12
CA ASP A 372 -4.64 -2.78 -3.61
C ASP A 372 -3.30 -3.29 -3.05
N VAL A 373 -2.75 -4.37 -3.62
CA VAL A 373 -1.54 -5.00 -3.06
C VAL A 373 -0.29 -4.26 -3.47
N ASN A 374 0.55 -3.94 -2.48
CA ASN A 374 1.87 -3.39 -2.70
C ASN A 374 2.97 -4.36 -2.24
N LEU A 375 4.20 -4.00 -2.57
CA LEU A 375 5.35 -4.64 -1.96
C LEU A 375 5.34 -4.35 -0.46
N ALA A 376 5.86 -5.26 0.36
CA ALA A 376 5.94 -5.02 1.80
C ALA A 376 6.77 -3.76 2.08
N SER A 377 6.27 -2.88 2.94
CA SER A 377 7.03 -1.70 3.39
C SER A 377 8.29 -2.12 4.14
N SER A 378 9.33 -1.29 4.09
CA SER A 378 10.54 -1.48 4.89
C SER A 378 10.22 -1.55 6.37
N THR A 379 10.76 -2.55 7.06
CA THR A 379 10.62 -2.68 8.51
C THR A 379 11.41 -1.56 9.18
N LEU A 380 10.69 -0.71 9.89
CA LEU A 380 11.28 0.36 10.69
C LEU A 380 11.45 -0.13 12.12
N VAL A 381 12.55 0.29 12.73
CA VAL A 381 12.88 0.02 14.12
C VAL A 381 13.08 1.36 14.82
N GLN A 382 12.68 1.43 16.08
CA GLN A 382 12.85 2.63 16.91
C GLN A 382 14.32 3.05 16.97
N GLU A 383 14.58 4.36 16.97
CA GLU A 383 15.95 4.89 17.06
C GLU A 383 16.69 4.33 18.29
N GLY A 384 17.93 3.90 18.09
CA GLY A 384 18.77 3.30 19.14
C GLY A 384 18.59 1.79 19.33
N LYS A 385 17.61 1.15 18.70
CA LYS A 385 17.48 -0.32 18.66
C LYS A 385 18.06 -0.89 17.36
N SER A 386 18.56 -2.12 17.43
CA SER A 386 19.10 -2.80 16.25
C SER A 386 17.98 -3.48 15.47
N THR A 387 18.16 -3.64 14.15
CA THR A 387 17.24 -4.45 13.33
C THR A 387 17.26 -5.92 13.72
N GLY A 388 18.31 -6.40 14.40
CA GLY A 388 18.39 -7.76 14.93
C GLY A 388 17.43 -8.04 16.09
N ASP A 389 16.94 -6.99 16.75
CA ASP A 389 15.95 -7.11 17.82
C ASP A 389 14.50 -7.20 17.28
N ALA A 390 14.31 -7.06 15.96
CA ALA A 390 13.00 -7.14 15.33
C ALA A 390 12.56 -8.60 15.17
N CYS A 391 11.37 -8.92 15.66
CA CYS A 391 10.77 -10.25 15.51
C CYS A 391 9.98 -10.35 14.19
N GLY A 392 9.91 -11.55 13.62
CA GLY A 392 9.06 -11.86 12.45
C GLY A 392 9.80 -11.79 11.11
N ILE A 393 9.24 -11.03 10.17
CA ILE A 393 9.78 -10.87 8.82
C ILE A 393 10.29 -9.43 8.67
N VAL A 394 11.60 -9.29 8.54
CA VAL A 394 12.28 -8.00 8.37
C VAL A 394 12.52 -7.76 6.89
N ILE A 395 12.03 -6.62 6.40
CA ILE A 395 12.12 -6.21 5.00
C ILE A 395 13.00 -4.98 4.87
N SER A 396 13.99 -5.05 3.98
CA SER A 396 14.81 -3.90 3.60
C SER A 396 14.99 -3.84 2.08
N TYR A 397 15.31 -2.66 1.55
CA TYR A 397 15.51 -2.47 0.11
C TYR A 397 16.87 -1.85 -0.18
N SER A 398 17.41 -2.20 -1.34
CA SER A 398 18.60 -1.54 -1.88
C SER A 398 18.49 -1.32 -3.39
N VAL A 399 19.12 -0.27 -3.87
CA VAL A 399 19.45 -0.12 -5.30
C VAL A 399 20.80 -0.77 -5.53
N ARG A 400 20.83 -1.77 -6.40
CA ARG A 400 22.04 -2.51 -6.77
C ARG A 400 22.46 -2.14 -8.18
N ILE A 401 23.67 -1.61 -8.32
CA ILE A 401 24.26 -1.29 -9.62
C ILE A 401 25.38 -2.29 -9.90
N LYS A 402 25.30 -2.98 -11.05
CA LYS A 402 26.33 -3.89 -11.55
C LYS A 402 26.92 -3.35 -12.86
N LEU A 403 28.24 -3.31 -12.91
CA LEU A 403 29.02 -3.00 -14.10
C LEU A 403 29.67 -4.28 -14.62
N ASN A 404 29.49 -4.56 -15.91
CA ASN A 404 30.22 -5.63 -16.59
C ASN A 404 31.53 -5.08 -17.17
N CYS A 405 32.67 -5.49 -16.60
CA CYS A 405 34.00 -5.02 -17.00
C CYS A 405 34.70 -5.96 -18.01
N GLY A 406 33.93 -6.78 -18.73
CA GLY A 406 34.43 -7.75 -19.71
C GLY A 406 34.94 -9.06 -19.11
N THR A 407 35.35 -9.99 -19.98
CA THR A 407 35.70 -11.38 -19.63
C THR A 407 36.79 -11.51 -18.57
N LEU A 408 37.83 -10.67 -18.65
CA LEU A 408 38.94 -10.66 -17.69
C LEU A 408 38.75 -9.65 -16.54
N GLY A 409 37.73 -8.80 -16.58
CA GLY A 409 37.44 -7.82 -15.54
C GLY A 409 36.40 -8.29 -14.52
N GLY A 410 35.60 -9.30 -14.89
CA GLY A 410 34.46 -9.75 -14.11
C GLY A 410 33.43 -8.63 -13.91
N GLU A 411 32.65 -8.75 -12.85
CA GLU A 411 31.66 -7.75 -12.47
C GLU A 411 32.18 -6.84 -11.35
N MET A 412 31.72 -5.60 -11.33
CA MET A 412 31.82 -4.70 -10.18
C MET A 412 30.40 -4.34 -9.74
N GLN A 413 30.13 -4.38 -8.45
CA GLN A 413 28.80 -4.15 -7.91
C GLN A 413 28.87 -3.23 -6.69
N THR A 414 27.85 -2.41 -6.50
CA THR A 414 27.57 -1.75 -5.22
C THR A 414 26.07 -1.69 -4.95
N ASP A 415 25.71 -1.68 -3.67
CA ASP A 415 24.33 -1.59 -3.19
C ASP A 415 24.18 -0.31 -2.34
N VAL A 416 23.09 0.42 -2.56
CA VAL A 416 22.73 1.61 -1.78
C VAL A 416 21.38 1.37 -1.11
N PRO A 417 21.31 1.32 0.24
CA PRO A 417 20.05 1.04 0.94
C PRO A 417 19.09 2.23 0.87
N PHE A 418 17.80 1.92 0.85
CA PHE A 418 16.73 2.92 0.98
C PHE A 418 15.50 2.29 1.65
N LYS A 419 14.54 3.15 2.04
CA LYS A 419 13.28 2.74 2.66
C LYS A 419 12.13 2.93 1.68
N LEU A 420 11.32 1.90 1.47
CA LEU A 420 10.08 1.93 0.69
C LEU A 420 8.89 1.82 1.65
N LEU A 421 8.04 2.84 1.73
CA LEU A 421 7.01 2.94 2.77
C LEU A 421 5.69 3.44 2.20
N GLN A 422 4.59 3.18 2.92
CA GLN A 422 3.31 3.81 2.62
C GLN A 422 3.30 5.25 3.19
N PRO A 423 2.79 6.26 2.45
CA PRO A 423 2.66 7.61 2.99
C PRO A 423 1.67 7.64 4.15
N ALA A 424 1.97 8.43 5.18
CA ALA A 424 1.01 8.68 6.26
C ALA A 424 -0.27 9.36 5.71
N PRO A 425 -1.47 9.01 6.20
CA PRO A 425 -2.73 9.64 5.85
C PRO A 425 -2.64 11.17 5.95
N GLY A 426 -3.11 11.88 4.93
CA GLY A 426 -3.04 13.34 4.86
C GLY A 426 -1.67 13.93 4.46
N SER A 427 -0.60 13.13 4.36
CA SER A 427 0.70 13.62 3.85
C SER A 427 0.67 13.92 2.34
N VAL A 428 -0.15 13.17 1.59
CA VAL A 428 -0.38 13.40 0.15
C VAL A 428 -1.23 14.65 -0.07
N ASP A 429 -2.24 14.88 0.77
CA ASP A 429 -3.07 16.08 0.76
C ASP A 429 -2.29 17.32 1.20
N LYS A 430 -1.36 17.20 2.15
CA LYS A 430 -0.39 18.25 2.48
C LYS A 430 0.52 18.59 1.29
N LYS A 431 1.00 17.63 0.50
CA LYS A 431 1.78 17.92 -0.71
C LYS A 431 0.94 18.62 -1.79
N ARG A 432 -0.31 18.19 -2.01
CA ARG A 432 -1.24 18.79 -2.99
C ARG A 432 -1.71 20.18 -2.57
N SER A 433 -2.03 20.37 -1.29
CA SER A 433 -2.38 21.67 -0.71
C SER A 433 -1.18 22.61 -0.62
N ASN A 434 0.03 22.13 -0.34
CA ASN A 434 1.25 22.95 -0.38
C ASN A 434 1.64 23.34 -1.81
N ALA A 435 1.42 22.46 -2.80
CA ALA A 435 1.57 22.81 -4.21
C ALA A 435 0.54 23.88 -4.65
N MET A 436 -0.70 23.80 -4.18
CA MET A 436 -1.73 24.84 -4.41
C MET A 436 -1.45 26.14 -3.65
N LYS A 437 -0.93 26.08 -2.41
CA LYS A 437 -0.51 27.26 -1.64
C LYS A 437 0.68 27.98 -2.28
N LYS A 438 1.57 27.25 -2.95
CA LYS A 438 2.68 27.84 -3.72
C LYS A 438 2.22 28.53 -5.01
N MET A 439 0.98 28.28 -5.47
CA MET A 439 0.32 28.98 -6.57
C MET A 439 -0.62 30.12 -6.11
N LYS A 440 -0.99 30.18 -4.84
CA LYS A 440 -1.85 31.23 -4.27
C LYS A 440 -1.17 31.90 -3.09
N SER A 441 -0.13 32.67 -3.37
CA SER A 441 0.25 33.79 -2.52
C SER A 441 -0.26 35.08 -3.15
N ILE A 442 -1.51 35.42 -2.87
CA ILE A 442 -2.08 36.79 -2.76
C ILE A 442 -3.51 36.61 -2.24
N GLU A 443 -3.83 37.38 -1.20
CA GLU A 443 -5.17 37.69 -0.65
C GLU A 443 -5.79 36.83 0.47
N GLN A 444 -5.51 37.30 1.70
CA GLN A 444 -6.39 37.60 2.84
C GLN A 444 -7.32 36.54 3.49
N HIS A 445 -7.02 36.33 4.78
CA HIS A 445 -7.88 36.17 5.97
C HIS A 445 -9.42 36.07 5.81
N ARG A 446 -10.03 35.05 6.44
CA ARG A 446 -11.07 35.23 7.47
C ARG A 446 -11.39 33.95 8.26
N ASN A 447 -11.71 34.18 9.54
CA ASN A 447 -12.26 33.25 10.53
C ASN A 447 -13.29 32.24 9.99
N VAL A 448 -13.28 31.02 10.52
CA VAL A 448 -14.51 30.31 10.89
C VAL A 448 -14.29 29.54 12.21
N LYS A 449 -15.02 29.95 13.24
CA LYS A 449 -15.34 29.18 14.45
C LYS A 449 -16.69 28.48 14.22
N GLY A 450 -16.80 27.24 14.68
CA GLY A 450 -18.07 26.53 14.91
C GLY A 450 -18.59 25.73 13.72
N TYR A 451 -18.78 24.41 13.90
CA TYR A 451 -20.05 23.74 14.16
C TYR A 451 -19.78 22.22 14.27
N TYR A 452 -19.83 21.68 15.49
CA TYR A 452 -20.05 20.24 15.71
C TYR A 452 -21.54 20.11 15.97
N GLN A 453 -22.30 19.66 14.97
CA GLN A 453 -23.74 19.45 15.12
C GLN A 453 -24.05 18.03 14.60
N ASP A 454 -24.52 17.19 15.53
CA ASP A 454 -25.13 15.86 15.40
C ASP A 454 -24.73 14.99 14.19
N ASP A 455 -23.75 14.11 14.43
CA ASP A 455 -23.14 13.15 13.48
C ASP A 455 -23.62 11.69 13.70
N ASP A 456 -24.72 11.46 14.41
CA ASP A 456 -25.12 10.12 14.85
C ASP A 456 -25.62 9.21 13.69
N ASP A 457 -26.05 9.81 12.56
CA ASP A 457 -26.60 9.07 11.41
C ASP A 457 -25.59 8.67 10.33
N ASN A 458 -24.32 9.08 10.46
CA ASN A 458 -23.31 8.91 9.40
C ASN A 458 -22.54 7.56 9.42
N ILE A 459 -22.95 6.58 10.23
CA ILE A 459 -22.27 5.28 10.29
C ILE A 459 -22.81 4.32 9.24
N VAL A 460 -21.93 3.90 8.32
CA VAL A 460 -22.20 2.90 7.29
C VAL A 460 -21.57 1.57 7.69
N PHE A 461 -22.39 0.53 7.84
CA PHE A 461 -21.91 -0.82 8.14
C PHE A 461 -21.55 -1.58 6.88
N GLU A 462 -20.33 -2.09 6.83
CA GLU A 462 -19.84 -2.96 5.76
C GLU A 462 -19.46 -4.34 6.34
N ASP A 463 -19.63 -5.41 5.58
CA ASP A 463 -19.15 -6.72 6.03
C ASP A 463 -17.63 -6.73 6.11
N PHE A 464 -17.07 -7.46 7.08
CA PHE A 464 -15.62 -7.50 7.29
C PHE A 464 -14.86 -8.23 6.16
N ALA A 465 -15.53 -9.07 5.37
CA ALA A 465 -14.88 -9.72 4.25
C ALA A 465 -14.37 -8.65 3.24
N LYS A 466 -13.14 -8.81 2.76
CA LYS A 466 -12.71 -8.11 1.55
C LYS A 466 -13.60 -8.60 0.40
N MET A 467 -14.07 -7.68 -0.44
CA MET A 467 -14.64 -8.04 -1.73
C MET A 467 -13.59 -8.91 -2.45
N ARG A 468 -13.84 -10.22 -2.52
CA ARG A 468 -13.06 -11.14 -3.34
C ARG A 468 -13.50 -10.89 -4.78
N MET A 469 -12.59 -10.94 -5.75
CA MET A 469 -13.00 -11.02 -7.14
C MET A 469 -13.94 -12.22 -7.29
N ASN A 470 -15.16 -11.94 -7.75
CA ASN A 470 -15.95 -12.91 -8.49
C ASN A 470 -15.20 -13.15 -9.80
N ASN A 471 -14.26 -14.10 -9.80
CA ASN A 471 -14.04 -14.83 -11.04
C ASN A 471 -15.32 -15.61 -11.24
N VAL A 472 -16.16 -15.10 -12.14
CA VAL A 472 -17.18 -15.91 -12.79
C VAL A 472 -16.38 -17.00 -13.49
N ASP A 473 -16.38 -18.19 -12.92
CA ASP A 473 -15.98 -19.40 -13.62
C ASP A 473 -16.88 -19.50 -14.85
N MET A 474 -16.38 -19.03 -16.00
CA MET A 474 -16.89 -19.44 -17.29
C MET A 474 -16.40 -20.88 -17.49
N MET A 475 -17.10 -21.82 -16.85
CA MET A 475 -17.20 -23.17 -17.40
C MET A 475 -18.11 -23.06 -18.62
N ASP A 476 -17.51 -23.12 -19.79
CA ASP A 476 -18.05 -23.79 -20.98
C ASP A 476 -16.88 -24.41 -21.75
#